data_AF-A0A6P0TP16-F1
#
_entry.id   AF-A0A6P0TP16-F1
#
_cell.length_a   1.000
_cell.length_b   1.000
_cell.length_c   1.000
_cell.angle_alpha   90.00
_cell.angle_beta   90.00
_cell.angle_gamma   90.00
#
_symmetry.space_group_name_H-M   'P 1'
#
loop_
_entity.id
_entity.type
_entity.pdbx_description
1 polymer ?
#
loop_
_entity_poly.entity_id
_entity_poly.type
_entity_poly.pdbx_seq_one_letter_code
_entity_poly.pdbx_strand_id
1 'polypeptide(L)'
;MRLALYKISQEELTIERFLKEAPTDSGIYRYHLSRHLETMGKRSKIKTVFQEILKANSPVSFADKNREIRQLEAMGLITIQGNKAETRCELYQKYFGEFLG
;
A
#
# COMPACT_ATOMS: atom_id res chain seq x y z
N MET A 1 -13.48 6.03 12.20
CA MET A 1 -13.53 4.64 11.70
C MET A 1 -12.18 3.95 11.91
N ARG A 2 -11.89 3.45 13.12
CA ARG A 2 -10.54 2.94 13.46
C ARG A 2 -10.49 1.66 14.30
N LEU A 3 -11.61 1.02 14.61
CA LEU A 3 -11.63 -0.12 15.55
C LEU A 3 -12.25 -1.41 15.01
N ALA A 4 -13.06 -1.35 13.94
CA ALA A 4 -13.70 -2.54 13.38
C ALA A 4 -12.74 -3.40 12.53
N LEU A 5 -11.75 -2.78 11.88
CA LEU A 5 -10.85 -3.45 10.92
C LEU A 5 -9.66 -4.17 11.57
N TYR A 6 -9.32 -3.87 12.83
CA TYR A 6 -8.25 -4.57 13.55
C TYR A 6 -8.73 -5.88 14.18
N LYS A 7 -10.04 -6.07 14.38
CA LYS A 7 -10.58 -7.33 14.90
C LYS A 7 -10.60 -8.47 13.87
N ILE A 8 -10.27 -8.19 12.61
CA ILE A 8 -10.03 -9.18 11.55
C ILE A 8 -8.51 -9.39 11.40
N SER A 9 -7.78 -9.45 12.52
CA SER A 9 -6.34 -9.75 12.55
C SER A 9 -6.06 -11.16 13.05
N GLN A 10 -7.07 -12.02 13.17
CA GLN A 10 -6.94 -13.39 13.72
C GLN A 10 -6.98 -14.49 12.66
N GLU A 11 -7.13 -14.17 11.37
CA GLU A 11 -7.20 -15.18 10.32
C GLU A 11 -6.31 -14.77 9.13
N GLU A 12 -5.09 -15.30 9.10
CA GLU A 12 -4.17 -15.28 7.94
C GLU A 12 -4.83 -15.75 6.63
N LEU A 13 -6.00 -16.40 6.70
CA LEU A 13 -6.83 -16.82 5.57
C LEU A 13 -7.58 -15.69 4.85
N THR A 14 -7.57 -14.46 5.36
CA THR A 14 -8.45 -13.40 4.84
C THR A 14 -7.81 -12.55 3.75
N ILE A 15 -6.49 -12.30 3.77
CA ILE A 15 -5.87 -11.40 2.77
C ILE A 15 -5.70 -12.09 1.42
N GLU A 16 -5.20 -13.33 1.37
CA GLU A 16 -5.06 -14.07 0.11
C GLU A 16 -6.42 -14.34 -0.54
N ARG A 17 -7.41 -14.72 0.28
CA ARG A 17 -8.80 -14.89 -0.16
C ARG A 17 -9.41 -13.57 -0.61
N PHE A 18 -9.15 -12.47 0.10
CA PHE A 18 -9.55 -11.13 -0.31
C PHE A 18 -8.87 -10.69 -1.60
N LEU A 19 -7.59 -10.99 -1.83
CA LEU A 19 -6.93 -10.69 -3.12
C LEU A 19 -7.56 -11.49 -4.26
N LYS A 20 -7.91 -12.75 -3.99
CA LYS A 20 -8.59 -13.65 -4.92
C LYS A 20 -10.05 -13.25 -5.21
N GLU A 21 -10.76 -12.70 -4.21
CA GLU A 21 -12.19 -12.32 -4.26
C GLU A 21 -12.42 -10.80 -4.42
N ALA A 22 -11.37 -9.97 -4.35
CA ALA A 22 -11.39 -8.52 -4.56
C ALA A 22 -11.95 -8.09 -5.93
N PRO A 23 -11.80 -8.86 -7.03
CA PRO A 23 -12.49 -8.56 -8.26
C PRO A 23 -14.02 -8.67 -8.15
N THR A 24 -14.55 -9.39 -7.16
CA THR A 24 -15.96 -9.80 -7.11
C THR A 24 -16.78 -9.19 -5.97
N ASP A 25 -16.25 -8.90 -4.78
CA ASP A 25 -17.14 -8.63 -3.61
C ASP A 25 -16.84 -7.45 -2.67
N SER A 26 -15.77 -6.65 -2.89
CA SER A 26 -15.41 -5.54 -1.99
C SER A 26 -15.31 -4.18 -2.68
N GLY A 27 -16.43 -3.71 -3.24
CA GLY A 27 -16.50 -2.51 -4.09
C GLY A 27 -15.79 -1.25 -3.57
N ILE A 28 -15.70 -1.04 -2.25
CA ILE A 28 -15.06 0.14 -1.66
C ILE A 28 -13.52 0.06 -1.71
N TYR A 29 -12.94 -1.11 -1.42
CA TYR A 29 -11.49 -1.29 -1.46
C TYR A 29 -10.99 -1.53 -2.88
N ARG A 30 -11.74 -2.27 -3.70
CA ARG A 30 -11.40 -2.47 -5.12
C ARG A 30 -11.26 -1.13 -5.83
N TYR A 31 -12.24 -0.25 -5.67
CA TYR A 31 -12.21 1.08 -6.31
C TYR A 31 -11.05 1.94 -5.81
N HIS A 32 -10.80 1.92 -4.50
CA HIS A 32 -9.69 2.64 -3.88
C HIS A 32 -8.33 2.14 -4.40
N LEU A 33 -8.11 0.83 -4.38
CA LEU A 33 -6.87 0.18 -4.81
C LEU A 33 -6.63 0.34 -6.30
N SER A 34 -7.65 0.09 -7.14
CA SER A 34 -7.54 0.19 -8.60
C SER A 34 -7.24 1.62 -9.05
N ARG A 35 -7.88 2.62 -8.42
CA ARG A 35 -7.62 4.03 -8.71
C ARG A 35 -6.19 4.43 -8.37
N HIS A 36 -5.65 3.95 -7.26
CA HIS A 36 -4.25 4.19 -6.90
C HIS A 36 -3.30 3.48 -7.86
N LEU A 37 -3.61 2.25 -8.27
CA LEU A 37 -2.82 1.51 -9.26
C LEU A 37 -2.75 2.25 -10.61
N GLU A 38 -3.89 2.74 -11.09
CA GLU A 38 -3.96 3.55 -12.32
C GLU A 38 -3.17 4.87 -12.19
N THR A 39 -3.27 5.52 -11.03
CA THR A 39 -2.53 6.76 -10.74
C THR A 39 -1.02 6.54 -10.80
N MET A 40 -0.55 5.37 -10.33
CA MET A 40 0.87 5.02 -10.38
C MET A 40 1.34 4.62 -11.78
N GLY A 41 0.49 3.99 -12.59
CA GLY A 41 0.81 3.66 -13.98
C GLY A 41 1.15 4.89 -14.84
N LYS A 42 0.60 6.07 -14.50
CA LYS A 42 0.85 7.34 -15.20
C LYS A 42 2.09 8.10 -14.70
N ARG A 43 2.72 7.68 -13.59
CA ARG A 43 3.80 8.42 -12.90
C ARG A 43 4.96 7.51 -12.51
N SER A 44 5.94 7.38 -13.41
CA SER A 44 7.07 6.44 -13.26
C SER A 44 7.83 6.61 -11.92
N LYS A 45 8.12 7.84 -11.50
CA LYS A 45 8.92 8.10 -10.29
C LYS A 45 8.24 7.68 -8.98
N ILE A 46 6.93 7.94 -8.84
CA ILE A 46 6.16 7.53 -7.65
C ILE A 46 6.10 6.00 -7.57
N LYS A 47 5.88 5.34 -8.71
CA LYS A 47 5.87 3.88 -8.78
C LYS A 47 7.21 3.30 -8.31
N THR A 48 8.33 3.82 -8.81
CA THR A 48 9.67 3.34 -8.43
C THR A 48 9.93 3.45 -6.92
N VAL A 49 9.64 4.61 -6.32
CA VAL A 49 9.81 4.81 -4.87
C VAL A 49 8.91 3.86 -4.07
N PHE A 50 7.68 3.65 -4.54
CA PHE A 50 6.77 2.73 -3.85
C PHE A 50 7.22 1.27 -3.97
N GLN A 51 7.72 0.84 -5.12
CA GLN A 51 8.31 -0.50 -5.30
C GLN A 51 9.47 -0.77 -4.34
N GLU A 52 10.31 0.23 -4.06
CA GLU A 52 11.38 0.11 -3.08
C GLU A 52 10.84 -0.16 -1.67
N ILE A 53 9.79 0.56 -1.27
CA ILE A 53 9.12 0.37 0.03
C ILE A 53 8.40 -0.99 0.09
N LEU A 54 7.77 -1.43 -1.00
CA LEU A 54 7.06 -2.72 -1.07
C LEU A 54 7.99 -3.92 -0.91
N LYS A 55 9.21 -3.84 -1.46
CA LYS A 55 10.23 -4.90 -1.42
C LYS A 55 10.97 -4.98 -0.08
N ALA A 56 10.84 -3.96 0.75
CA ALA A 56 11.57 -3.91 2.01
C ALA A 56 10.85 -4.69 3.12
N ASN A 57 11.61 -5.53 3.83
CA ASN A 57 11.13 -6.23 5.03
C ASN A 57 11.15 -5.33 6.29
N SER A 58 11.58 -4.07 6.14
CA SER A 58 11.69 -3.10 7.24
C SER A 58 11.56 -1.68 6.68
N PRO A 59 11.22 -0.67 7.50
CA PRO A 59 11.06 0.70 7.03
C PRO A 59 12.29 1.24 6.28
N VAL A 60 12.07 1.76 5.07
CA VAL A 60 13.12 2.26 4.17
C VAL A 60 13.51 3.67 4.58
N SER A 61 14.80 3.91 4.80
CA SER A 61 15.33 5.23 5.13
C SER A 61 15.55 6.04 3.87
N PHE A 62 14.95 7.22 3.80
CA PHE A 62 15.18 8.18 2.73
C PHE A 62 15.94 9.38 3.30
N ALA A 63 17.10 9.69 2.71
CA ALA A 63 17.93 10.82 3.15
C ALA A 63 17.17 12.15 3.10
N ASP A 64 16.29 12.31 2.10
CA ASP A 64 15.39 13.44 1.94
C ASP A 64 13.94 12.97 1.71
N LYS A 65 12.98 13.68 2.30
CA LYS A 65 11.54 13.51 1.99
C LYS A 65 11.25 14.10 0.60
N ASN A 66 11.59 13.35 -0.44
CA ASN A 66 11.32 13.71 -1.82
C ASN A 66 9.80 13.80 -2.08
N ARG A 67 9.43 14.44 -3.20
CA ARG A 67 8.03 14.74 -3.54
C ARG A 67 7.18 13.47 -3.63
N GLU A 68 7.76 12.40 -4.12
CA GLU A 68 7.13 11.10 -4.31
C GLU A 68 6.72 10.47 -2.98
N ILE A 69 7.60 10.47 -1.98
CA ILE A 69 7.29 9.96 -0.63
C ILE A 69 6.15 10.74 0.00
N ARG A 70 6.20 12.08 -0.03
CA ARG A 70 5.11 12.91 0.52
C ARG A 70 3.79 12.67 -0.20
N GLN A 71 3.83 12.43 -1.51
CA GLN A 71 2.65 12.12 -2.29
C GLN A 71 2.05 10.75 -1.89
N LEU A 72 2.89 9.74 -1.66
CA LEU A 72 2.45 8.42 -1.19
C LEU A 72 1.84 8.48 0.22
N GLU A 73 2.41 9.30 1.11
CA GLU A 73 1.87 9.58 2.44
C GLU A 73 0.51 10.29 2.36
N ALA A 74 0.39 11.32 1.49
CA ALA A 74 -0.87 12.03 1.26
C ALA A 74 -1.95 11.14 0.62
N MET A 75 -1.55 10.14 -0.19
CA MET A 75 -2.44 9.09 -0.70
C MET A 75 -2.84 8.08 0.38
N GLY A 76 -2.20 8.11 1.55
CA GLY A 76 -2.46 7.22 2.67
C GLY A 76 -1.94 5.80 2.48
N LEU A 77 -1.01 5.58 1.55
CA LEU A 77 -0.47 4.25 1.21
C LEU A 77 0.74 3.85 2.07
N ILE A 78 1.48 4.85 2.55
CA ILE A 78 2.62 4.67 3.44
C ILE A 78 2.41 5.49 4.71
N THR A 79 3.22 5.21 5.72
CA THR A 79 3.42 6.07 6.87
C THR A 79 4.89 6.48 6.96
N ILE A 80 5.17 7.68 7.45
CA ILE A 80 6.54 8.18 7.64
C ILE A 80 6.81 8.33 9.13
N GLN A 81 7.88 7.70 9.61
CA GLN A 81 8.38 7.84 10.98
C GLN A 81 9.81 8.38 10.92
N GLY A 82 9.99 9.66 11.28
CA GLY A 82 11.26 10.37 11.09
C GLY A 82 11.60 10.49 9.59
N ASN A 83 12.67 9.81 9.17
CA ASN A 83 13.13 9.71 7.79
C ASN A 83 12.87 8.34 7.16
N LYS A 84 12.14 7.46 7.86
CA LYS A 84 11.80 6.12 7.37
C LYS A 84 10.37 6.06 6.89
N ALA A 85 10.14 5.31 5.81
CA ALA A 85 8.82 5.03 5.28
C ALA A 85 8.56 3.54 5.19
N GLU A 86 7.33 3.14 5.49
CA GLU A 86 6.84 1.77 5.38
C GLU A 86 5.41 1.78 4.83
N THR A 87 4.96 0.66 4.29
CA THR A 87 3.55 0.54 3.89
C THR A 87 2.64 0.74 5.10
N ARG A 88 1.49 1.39 4.89
CA ARG A 88 0.59 1.70 6.01
C ARG A 88 -0.06 0.45 6.62
N CYS A 89 -0.19 -0.61 5.83
CA CYS A 89 -0.70 -1.90 6.27
C CYS A 89 -0.28 -3.01 5.31
N GLU A 90 -0.29 -4.23 5.83
CA GLU A 90 0.06 -5.45 5.10
C GLU A 90 -0.77 -5.67 3.82
N LEU A 91 -2.05 -5.23 3.82
CA LEU A 91 -2.90 -5.27 2.63
C LEU A 91 -2.28 -4.51 1.44
N TYR A 92 -1.70 -3.33 1.68
CA TYR A 92 -1.06 -2.56 0.62
C TYR A 92 0.25 -3.21 0.18
N GLN A 93 1.02 -3.77 1.11
CA GLN A 93 2.23 -4.50 0.78
C GLN A 93 1.94 -5.70 -0.13
N LYS A 94 0.95 -6.52 0.23
CA LYS A 94 0.55 -7.71 -0.55
C LYS A 94 -0.07 -7.33 -1.89
N TYR A 95 -1.10 -6.47 -1.91
CA TYR A 95 -1.78 -6.10 -3.15
C TYR A 95 -0.84 -5.40 -4.13
N PHE A 96 -0.18 -4.30 -3.72
CA PHE A 96 0.68 -3.58 -4.64
C PHE A 96 1.98 -4.33 -4.93
N GLY A 97 2.45 -5.20 -4.04
CA GLY A 97 3.56 -6.12 -4.32
C GLY A 97 3.23 -7.10 -5.45
N GLU A 98 2.01 -7.62 -5.50
CA GLU A 98 1.56 -8.52 -6.58
C GLU A 98 1.46 -7.81 -7.95
N PHE A 99 0.95 -6.58 -7.97
CA PHE A 99 0.67 -5.85 -9.23
C PHE A 99 1.78 -4.89 -9.68
N LEU A 100 2.66 -4.45 -8.76
CA LEU A 100 3.75 -3.52 -9.04
C LEU A 100 5.14 -4.12 -8.80
N GLY A 101 5.27 -5.33 -8.23
CA GLY A 101 6.55 -5.98 -7.91
C GLY A 101 7.53 -6.04 -9.06
#